data_AF-A0A924NHA7-F1
#
_entry.id   AF-A0A924NHA7-F1
#
_cell.length_a   1.000
_cell.length_b   1.000
_cell.length_c   1.000
_cell.angle_alpha   90.00
_cell.angle_beta   90.00
_cell.angle_gamma   90.00
#
_symmetry.space_group_name_H-M   'P 1'
#
loop_
_entity.id
_entity.type
_entity.pdbx_description
1 polymer ?
#
loop_
_entity_poly.entity_id
_entity_poly.type
_entity_poly.pdbx_seq_one_letter_code
_entity_poly.pdbx_strand_id
1 'polypeptide(L)'
;DAPLLVDAGFYLRPEQHHWITATVPQNDGPCAADDFEPDLHLFEDVIWEQLYGRSTGFDAVKVIRHWVGHYDYNTLDQNAILGPHPAVPNLYLMNGFSGHGLQQSPAVGRGVAEHIMTGGWQSLDLSNLSVGRVVRGEPFLERAVV
;
A
#
# COMPACT_ATOMS: atom_id res chain seq x y z
N ASP A 1 -25.59 1.59 5.35
CA ASP A 1 -24.27 2.22 5.19
C ASP A 1 -23.29 1.69 6.22
N ALA A 2 -22.05 1.45 5.80
CA ALA A 2 -20.95 1.01 6.65
C ALA A 2 -19.67 1.75 6.26
N PRO A 3 -18.74 1.97 7.19
CA PRO A 3 -17.45 2.61 6.88
C PRO A 3 -16.49 1.62 6.20
N LEU A 4 -15.36 2.15 5.71
CA LEU A 4 -14.16 1.33 5.53
C LEU A 4 -13.67 0.86 6.89
N LEU A 5 -13.29 -0.42 6.97
CA LEU A 5 -12.76 -1.07 8.15
C LEU A 5 -11.38 -1.65 7.82
N VAL A 6 -10.45 -1.53 8.77
CA VAL A 6 -9.23 -2.34 8.84
C VAL A 6 -9.29 -3.06 10.18
N ASP A 7 -9.15 -4.38 10.18
CA ASP A 7 -9.24 -5.22 11.38
C ASP A 7 -8.46 -6.52 11.15
N ALA A 8 -7.79 -7.02 12.19
CA ALA A 8 -7.16 -8.35 12.22
C ALA A 8 -6.42 -8.85 10.94
N GLY A 9 -5.77 -7.95 10.19
CA GLY A 9 -5.02 -8.31 8.98
C GLY A 9 -5.82 -8.31 7.67
N PHE A 10 -7.04 -7.76 7.67
CA PHE A 10 -7.83 -7.53 6.46
C PHE A 10 -8.45 -6.14 6.48
N TYR A 11 -8.90 -5.69 5.31
CA TYR A 11 -9.79 -4.55 5.20
C TYR A 11 -11.12 -4.95 4.56
N LEU A 12 -12.15 -4.16 4.84
CA LEU A 12 -13.48 -4.30 4.25
C LEU A 12 -14.06 -2.91 3.98
N ARG A 13 -14.66 -2.72 2.81
CA ARG A 13 -15.41 -1.49 2.52
C ARG A 13 -16.63 -1.77 1.64
N PRO A 14 -17.70 -0.98 1.75
CA PRO A 14 -18.79 -1.03 0.77
C PRO A 14 -18.30 -0.59 -0.61
N GLU A 15 -18.87 -1.20 -1.65
CA GLU A 15 -18.67 -0.87 -3.06
C GLU A 15 -20.02 -1.00 -3.77
N GLN A 16 -20.76 0.10 -3.87
CA GLN A 16 -22.11 0.13 -4.44
C GLN A 16 -23.05 -0.90 -3.77
N HIS A 17 -23.45 -1.96 -4.50
CA HIS A 17 -24.29 -3.05 -4.01
C HIS A 17 -23.50 -4.27 -3.50
N HIS A 18 -22.18 -4.16 -3.41
CA HIS A 18 -21.24 -5.21 -3.04
C HIS A 18 -20.28 -4.74 -1.95
N TRP A 19 -19.34 -5.62 -1.62
CA TRP A 19 -18.25 -5.36 -0.67
C TRP A 19 -16.92 -5.69 -1.32
N ILE A 20 -15.89 -4.94 -0.95
CA ILE A 20 -14.50 -5.25 -1.30
C ILE A 20 -13.77 -5.58 -0.01
N THR A 21 -13.00 -6.66 -0.06
CA THR A 21 -12.12 -7.08 1.02
C THR A 21 -10.81 -7.63 0.44
N ALA A 22 -9.73 -7.49 1.21
CA ALA A 22 -8.48 -8.18 0.94
C ALA A 22 -7.69 -8.32 2.23
N THR A 23 -6.72 -9.22 2.22
CA THR A 23 -5.71 -9.43 3.25
C THR A 23 -4.33 -9.32 2.62
N VAL A 24 -3.29 -9.22 3.44
CA VAL A 24 -1.90 -9.32 2.98
C VAL A 24 -1.49 -10.80 3.04
N PRO A 25 -0.85 -11.34 1.98
CA PRO A 25 -0.34 -12.71 2.00
C PRO A 25 0.63 -12.92 3.17
N GLN A 26 0.54 -14.07 3.84
CA GLN A 26 1.48 -14.44 4.90
C GLN A 26 2.94 -14.48 4.37
N ASN A 27 3.10 -14.89 3.11
CA ASN A 27 4.37 -14.88 2.40
C ASN A 27 4.26 -13.88 1.24
N ASP A 28 4.78 -12.68 1.44
CA ASP A 28 4.82 -11.62 0.44
C ASP A 28 6.25 -11.44 -0.08
N GLY A 29 6.65 -12.31 -1.01
CA GLY A 29 7.99 -12.33 -1.60
C GLY A 29 8.01 -11.77 -3.03
N PRO A 30 9.20 -11.69 -3.66
CA PRO A 30 9.31 -11.33 -5.07
C PRO A 30 8.45 -12.26 -5.94
N CYS A 31 7.66 -11.67 -6.84
CA CYS A 31 6.86 -12.37 -7.84
C CYS A 31 7.39 -12.12 -9.26
N ALA A 32 6.96 -12.95 -10.22
CA ALA A 32 7.27 -12.73 -11.63
C ALA A 32 6.43 -11.55 -12.18
N ALA A 33 6.97 -10.83 -13.17
CA ALA A 33 6.29 -9.65 -13.73
C ALA A 33 4.95 -9.96 -14.43
N ASP A 34 4.71 -11.23 -14.77
CA ASP A 34 3.50 -11.77 -15.38
C ASP A 34 2.65 -12.61 -14.41
N ASP A 35 3.00 -12.64 -13.12
CA ASP A 35 2.28 -13.37 -12.08
C ASP A 35 1.02 -12.62 -11.64
N PHE A 36 -0.08 -12.86 -12.34
CA PHE A 36 -1.40 -12.27 -12.04
C PHE A 36 -2.45 -13.32 -11.70
N GLU A 37 -2.03 -14.49 -11.22
CA GLU A 37 -2.97 -15.51 -10.76
C GLU A 37 -3.36 -15.25 -9.30
N PRO A 38 -4.64 -14.98 -9.00
CA PRO A 38 -5.06 -14.72 -7.64
C PRO A 38 -5.03 -16.01 -6.81
N ASP A 39 -4.54 -15.90 -5.57
CA ASP A 39 -4.70 -16.97 -4.58
C ASP A 39 -6.14 -16.98 -4.06
N LEU A 40 -6.95 -17.84 -4.66
CA LEU A 40 -8.39 -17.93 -4.38
C LEU A 40 -8.68 -18.44 -2.96
N HIS A 41 -7.78 -19.25 -2.39
CA HIS A 41 -7.97 -19.89 -1.08
C HIS A 41 -7.91 -18.89 0.08
N LEU A 42 -7.29 -17.73 -0.13
CA LEU A 42 -7.24 -16.67 0.89
C LEU A 42 -8.63 -16.24 1.36
N PHE A 43 -9.65 -16.32 0.50
CA PHE A 43 -11.00 -15.99 0.93
C PHE A 43 -11.52 -16.99 1.96
N GLU A 44 -11.54 -18.28 1.66
CA GLU A 44 -12.06 -19.29 2.58
C GLU A 44 -11.19 -19.47 3.82
N ASP A 45 -9.87 -19.51 3.65
CA ASP A 45 -8.93 -19.92 4.70
C ASP A 45 -8.56 -18.77 5.66
N VAL A 46 -8.70 -17.52 5.22
CA VAL A 46 -8.23 -16.35 5.99
C VAL A 46 -9.35 -15.32 6.20
N ILE A 47 -10.04 -14.90 5.14
CA ILE A 47 -10.92 -13.73 5.20
C ILE A 47 -12.32 -14.07 5.73
N TRP A 48 -12.91 -15.20 5.30
CA TRP A 48 -14.33 -15.48 5.53
C TRP A 48 -14.69 -15.63 7.01
N GLU A 49 -13.87 -16.34 7.80
CA GLU A 49 -14.09 -16.47 9.24
C GLU A 49 -14.10 -15.11 9.95
N GLN A 50 -13.21 -14.20 9.53
CA GLN A 50 -13.12 -12.86 10.09
C GLN A 50 -14.33 -12.01 9.74
N LEU A 51 -14.80 -12.08 8.49
CA LEU A 51 -16.03 -11.41 8.05
C LEU A 51 -17.26 -11.95 8.79
N TYR A 52 -17.37 -13.28 8.92
CA TYR A 52 -18.45 -13.94 9.65
C TYR A 52 -18.53 -13.43 11.10
N GLY A 53 -17.38 -13.31 11.78
CA GLY A 53 -17.31 -12.78 13.14
C GLY A 53 -17.63 -11.29 13.25
N ARG A 54 -17.56 -10.53 12.15
CA ARG A 54 -17.63 -9.06 12.17
C ARG A 54 -19.04 -8.50 12.24
N SER A 55 -20.01 -9.11 11.57
CA SER A 55 -21.42 -8.67 11.55
C SER A 55 -22.35 -9.77 11.03
N THR A 56 -23.61 -9.70 11.46
CA THR A 56 -24.68 -10.54 10.90
C THR A 56 -24.84 -10.31 9.39
N GLY A 57 -25.14 -11.39 8.64
CA GLY A 57 -25.31 -11.39 7.19
C GLY A 57 -24.06 -11.78 6.39
N PHE A 58 -22.87 -11.75 7.00
CA PHE A 58 -21.65 -12.26 6.36
C PHE A 58 -21.55 -13.79 6.32
N ASP A 59 -22.43 -14.50 7.02
CA ASP A 59 -22.55 -15.96 6.96
C ASP A 59 -22.98 -16.49 5.59
N ALA A 60 -23.67 -15.67 4.79
CA ALA A 60 -24.19 -16.04 3.48
C ALA A 60 -23.46 -15.38 2.30
N VAL A 61 -22.35 -14.66 2.54
CA VAL A 61 -21.64 -14.00 1.43
C VAL A 61 -20.97 -15.00 0.50
N LYS A 62 -20.89 -14.61 -0.77
CA LYS A 62 -20.21 -15.36 -1.82
C LYS A 62 -19.30 -14.43 -2.58
N VAL A 63 -18.13 -14.93 -2.96
CA VAL A 63 -17.25 -14.18 -3.84
C VAL A 63 -17.82 -14.18 -5.25
N ILE A 64 -17.87 -12.99 -5.85
CA ILE A 64 -18.36 -12.79 -7.22
C ILE A 64 -17.24 -12.41 -8.20
N ARG A 65 -16.08 -11.98 -7.68
CA ARG A 65 -14.92 -11.55 -8.47
C ARG A 65 -13.66 -11.55 -7.61
N HIS A 66 -12.54 -11.88 -8.23
CA HIS A 66 -11.18 -11.72 -7.69
C HIS A 66 -10.35 -10.86 -8.63
N TRP A 67 -9.32 -10.22 -8.09
CA TRP A 67 -8.23 -9.64 -8.86
C TRP A 67 -6.98 -9.65 -7.99
N VAL A 68 -5.83 -9.57 -8.63
CA VAL A 68 -4.52 -9.42 -7.98
C VAL A 68 -3.77 -8.30 -8.68
N GLY A 69 -2.83 -7.69 -7.97
CA GLY A 69 -1.93 -6.70 -8.52
C GLY A 69 -0.62 -6.71 -7.73
N HIS A 70 0.45 -6.27 -8.38
CA HIS A 70 1.75 -6.14 -7.73
C HIS A 70 1.84 -4.83 -6.96
N TYR A 71 2.49 -4.90 -5.81
CA TYR A 71 2.96 -3.72 -5.09
C TYR A 71 4.47 -3.66 -5.17
N ASP A 72 5.00 -2.47 -5.45
CA ASP A 72 6.41 -2.18 -5.24
C ASP A 72 6.61 -1.63 -3.84
N TYR A 73 7.57 -2.20 -3.12
CA TYR A 73 8.00 -1.71 -1.82
C TYR A 73 9.49 -2.01 -1.62
N ASN A 74 10.10 -1.29 -0.71
CA ASN A 74 11.49 -1.51 -0.34
C ASN A 74 11.58 -2.46 0.87
N THR A 75 12.63 -3.27 0.95
CA THR A 75 12.80 -4.26 2.04
C THR A 75 13.30 -3.66 3.36
N LEU A 76 13.64 -2.36 3.41
CA LEU A 76 14.11 -1.69 4.64
C LEU A 76 12.94 -1.39 5.58
N ASP A 77 11.87 -0.81 5.05
CA ASP A 77 10.70 -0.38 5.85
C ASP A 77 9.37 -0.41 5.10
N GLN A 78 9.35 -0.89 3.85
CA GLN A 78 8.17 -0.94 3.00
C GLN A 78 7.49 0.43 2.77
N ASN A 79 8.20 1.54 2.99
CA ASN A 79 7.65 2.89 2.81
C ASN A 79 8.13 3.53 1.49
N ALA A 80 7.48 4.62 1.07
CA ALA A 80 7.85 5.31 -0.16
C ALA A 80 9.30 5.83 -0.13
N ILE A 81 9.95 5.81 -1.29
CA ILE A 81 11.27 6.38 -1.53
C ILE A 81 11.12 7.57 -2.47
N LEU A 82 11.39 8.76 -1.93
CA LEU A 82 11.13 10.04 -2.58
C LEU A 82 12.39 10.89 -2.76
N GLY A 83 12.32 11.85 -3.68
CA GLY A 83 13.28 12.95 -3.79
C GLY A 83 14.51 12.64 -4.65
N PRO A 84 15.49 13.57 -4.66
CA PRO A 84 16.63 13.49 -5.58
C PRO A 84 17.64 12.40 -5.17
N HIS A 85 18.17 11.67 -6.14
CA HIS A 85 19.21 10.67 -5.91
C HIS A 85 20.57 11.35 -5.66
N PRO A 86 21.27 11.06 -4.55
CA PRO A 86 22.47 11.81 -4.14
C PRO A 86 23.67 11.63 -5.08
N ALA A 87 23.76 10.50 -5.79
CA ALA A 87 24.86 10.20 -6.70
C ALA A 87 24.53 10.44 -8.18
N VAL A 88 23.27 10.74 -8.54
CA VAL A 88 22.84 10.85 -9.93
C VAL A 88 22.10 12.18 -10.10
N PRO A 89 22.77 13.23 -10.64
CA PRO A 89 22.15 14.52 -10.87
C PRO A 89 20.89 14.41 -11.73
N ASN A 90 19.86 15.19 -11.39
CA ASN A 90 18.57 15.25 -12.09
C ASN A 90 17.74 13.94 -12.09
N LEU A 91 18.14 12.91 -11.32
CA LEU A 91 17.29 11.75 -11.08
C LEU A 91 16.47 11.97 -9.80
N TYR A 92 15.15 11.85 -9.92
CA TYR A 92 14.22 11.89 -8.79
C TYR A 92 13.52 10.54 -8.65
N LEU A 93 13.33 10.11 -7.41
CA LEU A 93 12.57 8.91 -7.08
C LEU A 93 11.19 9.28 -6.55
N MET A 94 10.21 8.47 -6.92
CA MET A 94 8.83 8.52 -6.46
C MET A 94 8.22 7.12 -6.64
N ASN A 95 8.62 6.17 -5.78
CA ASN A 95 8.26 4.76 -5.87
C ASN A 95 8.19 4.09 -4.48
N GLY A 96 7.83 2.81 -4.44
CA GLY A 96 7.87 1.99 -3.22
C GLY A 96 6.69 2.21 -2.27
N PHE A 97 5.49 2.49 -2.79
CA PHE A 97 4.37 2.94 -1.97
C PHE A 97 3.65 1.83 -1.18
N SER A 98 3.97 0.55 -1.39
CA SER A 98 3.42 -0.57 -0.62
C SER A 98 1.89 -0.51 -0.45
N GLY A 99 1.16 -0.21 -1.52
CA GLY A 99 -0.30 -0.09 -1.51
C GLY A 99 -0.91 1.24 -1.07
N HIS A 100 -0.12 2.17 -0.53
CA HIS A 100 -0.60 3.49 -0.06
C HIS A 100 -0.60 4.57 -1.15
N GLY A 101 -0.11 4.24 -2.35
CA GLY A 101 0.14 5.22 -3.42
C GLY A 101 -1.10 6.03 -3.79
N LEU A 102 -2.28 5.38 -3.83
CA LEU A 102 -3.53 6.09 -4.14
C LEU A 102 -3.85 7.17 -3.10
N GLN A 103 -3.71 6.87 -1.81
CA GLN A 103 -3.95 7.82 -0.72
C GLN A 103 -2.89 8.92 -0.65
N GLN A 104 -1.62 8.58 -0.89
CA GLN A 104 -0.49 9.48 -0.72
C GLN A 104 -0.20 10.34 -1.96
N SER A 105 -0.65 9.92 -3.16
CA SER A 105 -0.31 10.56 -4.43
C SER A 105 -0.54 12.08 -4.50
N PRO A 106 -1.60 12.69 -3.90
CA PRO A 106 -1.78 14.14 -3.99
C PRO A 106 -0.71 14.91 -3.23
N ALA A 107 -0.37 14.46 -2.01
CA ALA A 107 0.63 15.08 -1.16
C ALA A 107 2.05 14.88 -1.73
N VAL A 108 2.34 13.66 -2.17
CA VAL A 108 3.66 13.30 -2.71
C VAL A 108 3.92 13.96 -4.06
N GLY A 109 2.93 13.97 -4.96
CA GLY A 109 3.05 14.65 -6.26
C GLY A 109 3.34 16.14 -6.09
N ARG A 110 2.65 16.81 -5.16
CA ARG A 110 2.92 18.22 -4.82
C ARG A 110 4.34 18.39 -4.26
N GLY A 111 4.72 17.60 -3.25
CA GLY A 111 6.02 17.74 -2.59
C GLY A 111 7.18 17.52 -3.56
N VAL A 112 7.09 16.51 -4.42
CA VAL A 112 8.11 16.23 -5.44
C VAL A 112 8.17 17.34 -6.48
N ALA A 113 7.02 17.82 -6.97
CA ALA A 113 6.98 18.93 -7.93
C ALA A 113 7.60 20.22 -7.35
N GLU A 114 7.26 20.57 -6.11
CA GLU A 114 7.86 21.70 -5.39
C GLU A 114 9.38 21.52 -5.27
N HIS A 115 9.84 20.34 -4.86
CA HIS A 115 11.27 20.06 -4.72
C HIS A 115 12.03 20.17 -6.06
N ILE A 116 11.43 19.71 -7.17
CA ILE A 116 12.02 19.86 -8.51
C ILE A 116 12.16 21.34 -8.87
N MET A 117 11.15 22.16 -8.59
CA MET A 117 11.11 23.56 -8.99
C MET A 117 11.97 24.48 -8.12
N THR A 118 12.10 24.18 -6.82
CA THR A 118 12.75 25.09 -5.85
C THR A 118 14.01 24.54 -5.22
N GLY A 119 14.33 23.26 -5.44
CA GLY A 119 15.50 22.60 -4.86
C GLY A 119 15.33 22.09 -3.43
N GLY A 120 14.12 22.14 -2.85
CA GLY A 120 13.84 21.57 -1.54
C GLY A 120 12.35 21.48 -1.21
N TRP A 121 12.01 20.73 -0.16
CA TRP A 121 10.64 20.63 0.33
C TRP A 121 10.06 22.00 0.70
N GLN A 122 8.81 22.27 0.32
CA GLN A 122 8.16 23.56 0.57
C GLN A 122 6.95 23.40 1.50
N SER A 123 5.82 22.95 0.94
CA SER A 123 4.56 22.93 1.67
C SER A 123 4.45 21.75 2.63
N LEU A 124 5.13 20.65 2.31
CA LEU A 124 5.19 19.42 3.09
C LEU A 124 6.64 18.99 3.20
N ASP A 125 7.11 18.74 4.42
CA ASP A 125 8.42 18.13 4.64
C ASP A 125 8.32 16.61 4.46
N LEU A 126 8.83 16.12 3.33
CA LEU A 126 8.87 14.69 2.99
C LEU A 126 10.26 14.08 3.22
N SER A 127 11.13 14.73 3.99
CA SER A 127 12.53 14.28 4.22
C SER A 127 12.63 12.88 4.81
N ASN A 128 11.65 12.49 5.65
CA ASN A 128 11.59 11.15 6.25
C ASN A 128 11.31 10.03 5.23
N LEU A 129 10.86 10.38 4.02
CA LEU A 129 10.67 9.45 2.91
C LEU A 129 11.81 9.55 1.88
N SER A 130 12.83 10.36 2.13
CA SER A 130 13.91 10.59 1.16
C SER A 130 14.75 9.34 0.90
N VAL A 131 15.25 9.18 -0.33
CA VAL A 131 16.25 8.13 -0.63
C VAL A 131 17.49 8.16 0.29
N GLY A 132 17.80 9.33 0.86
CA GLY A 132 18.90 9.48 1.80
C GLY A 132 18.78 8.57 3.03
N ARG A 133 17.55 8.35 3.56
CA ARG A 133 17.36 7.44 4.71
C ARG A 133 17.66 5.98 4.33
N VAL A 134 17.34 5.58 3.10
CA VAL A 134 17.65 4.23 2.59
C VAL A 134 19.16 4.03 2.51
N VAL A 135 19.89 5.01 1.95
CA VAL A 135 21.35 4.98 1.85
C VAL A 135 22.03 4.90 3.22
N ARG A 136 21.45 5.55 4.23
CA ARG A 136 21.95 5.50 5.62
C ARG A 136 21.47 4.29 6.42
N GLY A 137 20.56 3.48 5.89
CA GLY A 137 19.96 2.35 6.61
C GLY A 137 19.04 2.77 7.76
N GLU A 138 18.38 3.92 7.63
CA GLU A 138 17.48 4.49 8.64
C GLU A 138 16.01 4.19 8.26
N PRO A 139 15.35 3.19 8.90
CA PRO A 139 13.97 2.87 8.57
C PRO A 139 12.99 3.91 9.12
N PHE A 140 11.92 4.17 8.36
CA PHE A 140 10.75 4.92 8.78
C PHE A 140 9.51 4.02 8.77
N LEU A 141 9.28 3.34 9.89
CA LEU A 141 8.25 2.32 10.03
C LEU A 141 6.84 2.92 9.97
N GLU A 142 6.03 2.45 9.02
CA GLU A 142 4.59 2.66 9.01
C GLU A 142 3.92 1.71 10.02
N ARG A 143 3.01 2.24 10.83
CA ARG A 143 2.31 1.49 11.88
C ARG A 143 0.86 1.19 11.51
N ALA A 144 0.35 1.81 10.46
CA ALA A 144 -1.01 1.65 9.95
C ALA A 144 -1.03 0.81 8.65
N VAL A 145 -0.36 -0.35 8.68
CA VAL A 145 -0.38 -1.33 7.58
C VAL A 145 -1.46 -2.38 7.88
N VAL A 146 -2.15 -2.85 6.83
CA VAL A 146 -3.08 -4.00 6.90
C VAL A 146 -2.28 -5.28 7.04
#